data_AF-A0A258TQA1-F1
#
_entry.id   AF-A0A258TQA1-F1
#
_cell.length_a   1.000
_cell.length_b   1.000
_cell.length_c   1.000
_cell.angle_alpha   90.00
_cell.angle_beta   90.00
_cell.angle_gamma   90.00
#
_symmetry.space_group_name_H-M   'P 1'
#
loop_
_entity.id
_entity.type
_entity.pdbx_description
1 polymer ?
#
loop_
_entity_poly.entity_id
_entity_poly.type
_entity_poly.pdbx_seq_one_letter_code
_entity_poly.pdbx_strand_id
1 'polypeptide(L)'
;MAPGTVLAEGAEADDSEFIPATFDYSLPLTLDRHEQYFLAQNFDAATHGLGHADATTADTNPQEPKRLGTKAAGTSELIPAVEIVGFNLLLNRFNYYFIDKAVYGSTLQSVRDNLSGRWVVDTDPFAVNQFMHPYQGSVYFGLARSTGHDYWESLGYTFGGSLLWEIAGETGAPSINDLVTTGFGGTFLGEPLFRMASLLLEGGGGGGGNAPGVMRELGAAIISPSLGFTRLAFGNRFRSVFDSRHPATYSYMRLGWDKVDNVFDEAMSQKVKRHAVSADFHMSYGLPGKPGYRYTRPFDYFDFEFTANTATTFENIMSRGLLVGKEYAVGDDYRGIWGLYGTYDYISPQIFRVSSTALSLGTTAQWWLSPSVALQGTALAGLGYGAAGTIHGLGERDYHYGATPQALLAFRLMFGKRAVLDMTARSYYVSDVASTEDRGSERIFRGDAALTVRVRGPHAVTLRYNESRRNARYPDIADTQQTVKTLSLLYTYYFGGDKSGAVEWREAASLRPLKDSTP
;
A
#
# COMPACT_ATOMS: atom_id res chain seq x y z
N MET A 1 52.90 -35.85 -40.78
CA MET A 1 53.94 -35.96 -39.74
C MET A 1 54.16 -34.58 -39.16
N ALA A 2 54.10 -34.50 -37.82
CA ALA A 2 54.29 -33.32 -36.98
C ALA A 2 55.74 -32.77 -37.05
N PRO A 3 56.00 -31.59 -36.47
CA PRO A 3 56.25 -31.47 -35.02
C PRO A 3 55.45 -30.29 -34.41
N GLY A 4 55.18 -30.13 -33.12
CA GLY A 4 55.61 -30.78 -31.90
C GLY A 4 55.21 -29.82 -30.76
N THR A 5 54.47 -30.34 -29.80
CA THR A 5 53.68 -29.68 -28.75
C THR A 5 54.56 -29.07 -27.65
N VAL A 6 54.17 -27.89 -27.11
CA VAL A 6 54.42 -27.51 -25.71
C VAL A 6 53.12 -26.95 -25.14
N LEU A 7 52.65 -27.61 -24.09
CA LEU A 7 51.48 -27.29 -23.28
C LEU A 7 51.82 -26.16 -22.30
N ALA A 8 50.90 -25.22 -22.09
CA ALA A 8 50.84 -24.38 -20.90
C ALA A 8 49.39 -24.43 -20.38
N GLU A 9 49.30 -24.63 -19.08
CA GLU A 9 48.13 -25.08 -18.32
C GLU A 9 46.96 -24.11 -18.33
N GLY A 10 45.76 -24.71 -18.30
CA GLY A 10 44.49 -24.00 -18.22
C GLY A 10 44.27 -23.35 -16.86
N ALA A 11 43.75 -22.13 -16.88
CA ALA A 11 42.99 -21.59 -15.77
C ALA A 11 41.57 -22.17 -15.88
N GLU A 12 41.22 -23.05 -14.95
CA GLU A 12 39.85 -23.50 -14.71
C GLU A 12 38.96 -22.27 -14.46
N ALA A 13 37.98 -22.08 -15.35
CA ALA A 13 36.80 -21.31 -15.01
C ALA A 13 36.00 -22.15 -14.02
N ASP A 14 35.84 -21.64 -12.81
CA ASP A 14 34.99 -22.22 -11.77
C ASP A 14 33.53 -22.06 -12.21
N ASP A 15 33.04 -23.04 -12.97
CA ASP A 15 31.63 -23.25 -13.28
C ASP A 15 30.90 -23.67 -11.99
N SER A 16 30.63 -22.70 -11.12
CA SER A 16 29.60 -22.87 -10.09
C SER A 16 28.23 -22.72 -10.75
N GLU A 17 27.59 -23.87 -10.95
CA GLU A 17 26.21 -24.03 -11.39
C GLU A 17 25.27 -23.21 -10.49
N PHE A 18 24.94 -21.99 -10.93
CA PHE A 18 24.00 -21.11 -10.23
C PHE A 18 22.58 -21.62 -10.49
N ILE A 19 22.00 -22.32 -9.51
CA ILE A 19 20.61 -22.77 -9.56
C ILE A 19 19.71 -21.55 -9.32
N PRO A 20 18.86 -21.13 -10.29
CA PRO A 20 17.93 -20.03 -10.06
C PRO A 20 16.84 -20.51 -9.10
N ALA A 21 16.78 -19.92 -7.91
CA ALA A 21 15.64 -20.09 -7.00
C ALA A 21 14.40 -19.42 -7.63
N THR A 22 13.57 -20.22 -8.30
CA THR A 22 12.23 -19.81 -8.68
C THR A 22 11.41 -19.60 -7.41
N PHE A 23 10.99 -18.36 -7.16
CA PHE A 23 10.00 -18.04 -6.13
C PHE A 23 8.65 -18.70 -6.50
N ASP A 24 8.36 -19.83 -5.89
CA ASP A 24 7.03 -20.43 -5.93
C ASP A 24 6.19 -19.87 -4.78
N TYR A 25 5.16 -19.08 -5.11
CA TYR A 25 4.21 -18.55 -4.14
C TYR A 25 3.19 -19.59 -3.64
N SER A 26 3.33 -20.87 -4.01
CA SER A 26 2.52 -21.95 -3.45
C SER A 26 3.23 -22.59 -2.25
N LEU A 27 2.93 -22.09 -1.05
CA LEU A 27 3.06 -22.90 0.17
C LEU A 27 1.92 -23.92 0.16
N PRO A 28 2.15 -25.23 -0.02
CA PRO A 28 1.12 -26.21 0.26
C PRO A 28 1.05 -26.35 1.78
N LEU A 29 -0.05 -25.92 2.38
CA LEU A 29 -0.48 -26.40 3.70
C LEU A 29 -0.85 -27.88 3.57
N THR A 30 0.16 -28.75 3.54
CA THR A 30 -0.03 -30.18 3.76
C THR A 30 0.42 -30.49 5.19
N LEU A 31 -0.55 -30.52 6.10
CA LEU A 31 -0.45 -31.32 7.31
C LEU A 31 -0.40 -32.79 6.88
N ASP A 32 0.76 -33.45 7.02
CA ASP A 32 0.82 -34.86 7.46
C ASP A 32 2.28 -35.35 7.65
N ARG A 33 2.71 -35.47 8.90
CA ARG A 33 3.09 -36.73 9.58
C ARG A 33 3.96 -36.47 10.83
N HIS A 34 3.32 -36.72 11.97
CA HIS A 34 3.80 -37.33 13.22
C HIS A 34 5.32 -37.46 13.49
N GLU A 35 5.76 -36.95 14.65
CA GLU A 35 5.94 -37.65 15.94
C GLU A 35 5.82 -36.63 17.10
N GLN A 36 4.65 -36.52 17.75
CA GLN A 36 4.36 -36.98 19.12
C GLN A 36 5.52 -36.93 20.13
N TYR A 37 5.48 -35.98 21.07
CA TYR A 37 5.60 -36.28 22.50
C TYR A 37 4.93 -35.21 23.39
N PHE A 38 4.01 -35.71 24.22
CA PHE A 38 3.40 -35.17 25.44
C PHE A 38 2.36 -34.03 25.39
N LEU A 39 1.09 -34.45 25.53
CA LEU A 39 -0.04 -33.69 26.06
C LEU A 39 -0.51 -34.29 27.40
N ALA A 40 -1.18 -33.42 28.16
CA ALA A 40 -2.12 -33.65 29.25
C ALA A 40 -1.56 -33.86 30.66
N GLN A 41 -1.88 -32.90 31.54
CA GLN A 41 -2.91 -33.15 32.55
C GLN A 41 -3.49 -31.86 33.17
N ASN A 42 -4.83 -31.86 33.24
CA ASN A 42 -5.72 -31.22 34.22
C ASN A 42 -6.19 -29.77 34.01
N PHE A 43 -7.28 -29.65 33.26
CA PHE A 43 -8.42 -28.82 33.64
C PHE A 43 -9.52 -29.75 34.14
N ASP A 44 -9.94 -29.64 35.41
CA ASP A 44 -11.36 -29.60 35.75
C ASP A 44 -11.66 -29.18 37.19
N ALA A 45 -12.80 -28.51 37.32
CA ALA A 45 -13.60 -28.20 38.51
C ALA A 45 -13.07 -27.16 39.52
N ALA A 46 -13.74 -26.01 39.58
CA ALA A 46 -14.87 -25.83 40.51
C ALA A 46 -15.38 -24.37 40.51
N THR A 47 -16.55 -24.17 39.91
CA THR A 47 -17.50 -23.14 40.30
C THR A 47 -18.05 -23.44 41.70
N HIS A 48 -18.00 -22.50 42.64
CA HIS A 48 -19.09 -22.12 43.57
C HIS A 48 -18.60 -21.12 44.63
N GLY A 49 -19.36 -20.04 44.83
CA GLY A 49 -19.21 -19.14 45.98
C GLY A 49 -19.79 -17.75 45.75
N LEU A 50 -21.11 -17.61 45.89
CA LEU A 50 -21.80 -16.32 46.02
C LEU A 50 -21.58 -15.72 47.42
N GLY A 51 -21.40 -14.39 47.49
CA GLY A 51 -21.43 -13.61 48.73
C GLY A 51 -21.40 -12.10 48.49
N HIS A 52 -22.52 -11.42 48.79
CA HIS A 52 -22.71 -9.97 49.02
C HIS A 52 -21.66 -9.37 49.99
N ALA A 53 -21.39 -8.07 50.12
CA ALA A 53 -21.73 -6.78 49.50
C ALA A 53 -20.74 -5.74 50.10
N ASP A 54 -20.43 -4.64 49.41
CA ASP A 54 -20.70 -3.29 49.93
C ASP A 54 -20.24 -2.20 48.95
N ALA A 55 -21.16 -1.27 48.71
CA ALA A 55 -20.95 -0.08 47.91
C ALA A 55 -20.21 0.98 48.72
N THR A 56 -19.20 1.59 48.12
CA THR A 56 -18.80 2.95 48.46
C THR A 56 -18.70 3.78 47.19
N THR A 57 -19.54 4.80 47.14
CA THR A 57 -19.62 5.82 46.10
C THR A 57 -18.39 6.71 46.15
N ALA A 58 -17.63 6.79 45.05
CA ALA A 58 -16.64 7.84 44.86
C ALA A 58 -16.62 8.28 43.39
N ASP A 59 -17.23 9.44 43.20
CA ASP A 59 -16.95 10.50 42.23
C ASP A 59 -16.94 10.18 40.72
N THR A 60 -18.06 10.56 40.11
CA THR A 60 -18.24 10.72 38.68
C THR A 60 -17.42 11.91 38.17
N ASN A 61 -16.32 11.62 37.48
CA ASN A 61 -15.83 12.51 36.44
C ASN A 61 -15.55 11.66 35.20
N PRO A 62 -16.33 11.77 34.10
CA PRO A 62 -15.99 11.09 32.86
C PRO A 62 -14.67 11.68 32.37
N GLN A 63 -13.56 11.01 32.63
CA GLN A 63 -12.30 11.37 31.99
C GLN A 63 -12.51 11.30 30.49
N GLU A 64 -12.36 12.44 29.82
CA GLU A 64 -12.29 12.54 28.38
C GLU A 64 -11.39 11.44 27.81
N PRO A 65 -11.79 10.74 26.73
CA PRO A 65 -10.92 9.78 26.08
C PRO A 65 -9.64 10.49 25.63
N LYS A 66 -8.50 9.99 26.12
CA LYS A 66 -7.17 10.53 25.86
C LYS A 66 -6.93 10.61 24.35
N ARG A 67 -6.72 11.84 23.87
CA ARG A 67 -6.58 12.22 22.47
C ARG A 67 -5.16 11.95 21.99
N LEU A 68 -5.00 11.22 20.88
CA LEU A 68 -3.72 11.05 20.18
C LEU A 68 -3.61 12.15 19.11
N GLY A 69 -2.60 13.03 19.20
CA GLY A 69 -2.38 14.06 18.17
C GLY A 69 -1.78 15.40 18.60
N THR A 70 -1.42 15.60 19.88
CA THR A 70 -0.64 16.75 20.36
C THR A 70 0.31 16.24 21.44
N LYS A 71 1.60 15.94 21.10
CA LYS A 71 2.60 15.24 21.97
C LYS A 71 1.94 14.60 23.20
N ALA A 72 1.10 13.61 22.94
CA ALA A 72 0.20 13.11 23.96
C ALA A 72 1.05 12.39 25.01
N ALA A 73 0.73 12.59 26.29
CA ALA A 73 1.25 11.77 27.38
C ALA A 73 0.96 10.29 27.06
N GLY A 74 1.93 9.60 26.48
CA GLY A 74 1.74 8.28 25.86
C GLY A 74 2.70 7.96 24.71
N THR A 75 3.24 8.97 24.01
CA THR A 75 4.23 8.77 22.93
C THR A 75 5.53 8.16 23.48
N SER A 76 6.22 7.33 22.69
CA SER A 76 7.45 6.68 23.13
C SER A 76 8.52 6.71 22.06
N GLU A 77 9.58 7.49 22.26
CA GLU A 77 10.70 7.59 21.31
C GLU A 77 11.54 6.29 21.22
N LEU A 78 11.72 5.60 22.36
CA LEU A 78 12.64 4.46 22.44
C LEU A 78 12.06 3.17 21.88
N ILE A 79 10.78 2.92 22.12
CA ILE A 79 10.10 1.68 21.71
C ILE A 79 10.18 1.44 20.20
N PRO A 80 9.75 2.36 19.31
CA PRO A 80 9.83 2.12 17.88
C PRO A 80 11.28 1.99 17.40
N ALA A 81 12.25 2.68 18.00
CA ALA A 81 13.67 2.47 17.69
C ALA A 81 14.10 1.02 17.98
N VAL A 82 13.75 0.50 19.17
CA VAL A 82 14.07 -0.87 19.57
C VAL A 82 13.30 -1.90 18.73
N GLU A 83 12.02 -1.66 18.45
CA GLU A 83 11.21 -2.55 17.61
C GLU A 83 11.75 -2.61 16.17
N ILE A 84 12.16 -1.48 15.59
CA ILE A 84 12.75 -1.42 14.24
C ILE A 84 14.10 -2.15 14.20
N VAL A 85 14.98 -1.91 15.17
CA VAL A 85 16.26 -2.64 15.30
C VAL A 85 15.99 -4.14 15.44
N GLY A 86 15.06 -4.53 16.33
CA GLY A 86 14.68 -5.92 16.54
C GLY A 86 14.09 -6.56 15.29
N PHE A 87 13.23 -5.86 14.56
CA PHE A 87 12.68 -6.31 13.29
C PHE A 87 13.78 -6.55 12.26
N ASN A 88 14.72 -5.61 12.09
CA ASN A 88 15.84 -5.76 11.15
C ASN A 88 16.73 -6.93 11.50
N LEU A 89 17.03 -7.12 12.78
CA LEU A 89 17.79 -8.28 13.24
C LEU A 89 17.05 -9.59 12.91
N LEU A 90 15.75 -9.67 13.18
CA LEU A 90 14.95 -10.86 12.91
C LEU A 90 14.82 -11.13 11.40
N LEU A 91 14.58 -10.10 10.60
CA LEU A 91 14.48 -10.20 9.15
C LEU A 91 15.82 -10.65 8.55
N ASN A 92 16.93 -10.05 8.97
CA ASN A 92 18.26 -10.47 8.53
C ASN A 92 18.54 -11.93 8.94
N ARG A 93 18.21 -12.35 10.17
CA ARG A 93 18.41 -13.75 10.58
C ARG A 93 17.53 -14.70 9.78
N PHE A 94 16.28 -14.34 9.52
CA PHE A 94 15.42 -15.12 8.64
C PHE A 94 16.05 -15.25 7.24
N ASN A 95 16.45 -14.14 6.63
CA ASN A 95 17.04 -14.14 5.31
C ASN A 95 18.37 -14.92 5.25
N TYR A 96 19.19 -14.86 6.30
CA TYR A 96 20.41 -15.66 6.42
C TYR A 96 20.13 -17.16 6.43
N TYR A 97 19.10 -17.62 7.16
CA TYR A 97 18.81 -19.05 7.26
C TYR A 97 18.00 -19.61 6.09
N PHE A 98 17.17 -18.78 5.45
CA PHE A 98 16.17 -19.26 4.49
C PHE A 98 16.30 -18.68 3.08
N ILE A 99 17.09 -17.63 2.87
CA ILE A 99 17.26 -16.98 1.56
C ILE A 99 18.69 -17.11 1.06
N ASP A 100 19.65 -16.40 1.66
CA ASP A 100 21.05 -16.38 1.21
C ASP A 100 22.04 -16.07 2.35
N LYS A 101 22.90 -17.04 2.70
CA LYS A 101 23.88 -16.86 3.77
C LYS A 101 24.97 -15.83 3.44
N ALA A 102 25.35 -15.69 2.18
CA ALA A 102 26.41 -14.81 1.75
C ALA A 102 25.94 -13.34 1.76
N VAL A 103 24.73 -13.09 1.27
CA VAL A 103 24.13 -11.74 1.25
C VAL A 103 23.79 -11.25 2.65
N TYR A 104 23.19 -12.10 3.49
CA TYR A 104 22.70 -11.70 4.81
C TYR A 104 23.66 -12.05 5.96
N GLY A 105 24.88 -12.49 5.62
CA GLY A 105 25.97 -12.83 6.53
C GLY A 105 26.66 -11.61 7.16
N SER A 106 25.91 -10.59 7.56
CA SER A 106 26.44 -9.31 8.04
C SER A 106 27.39 -9.46 9.22
N THR A 107 28.52 -8.74 9.17
CA THR A 107 29.54 -8.68 10.23
C THR A 107 29.87 -7.24 10.57
N LEU A 108 30.60 -7.00 11.66
CA LEU A 108 31.12 -5.66 11.95
C LEU A 108 32.01 -5.11 10.84
N GLN A 109 32.68 -6.00 10.08
CA GLN A 109 33.48 -5.61 8.94
C GLN A 109 32.60 -5.13 7.79
N SER A 110 31.57 -5.88 7.40
CA SER A 110 30.65 -5.44 6.32
C SER A 110 29.92 -4.15 6.70
N VAL A 111 29.52 -3.99 7.96
CA VAL A 111 28.95 -2.73 8.48
C VAL A 111 29.91 -1.56 8.31
N ARG A 112 31.19 -1.75 8.64
CA ARG A 112 32.22 -0.72 8.47
C ARG A 112 32.46 -0.39 7.00
N ASP A 113 32.47 -1.41 6.16
CA ASP A 113 32.62 -1.26 4.71
C ASP A 113 31.44 -0.46 4.15
N ASN A 114 30.21 -0.76 4.53
CA ASN A 114 29.00 -0.05 4.10
C ASN A 114 28.92 1.40 4.61
N LEU A 115 29.45 1.67 5.81
CA LEU A 115 29.54 3.04 6.35
C LEU A 115 30.50 3.95 5.57
N SER A 116 31.50 3.37 4.89
CA SER A 116 32.52 4.12 4.13
C SER A 116 32.45 3.91 2.62
N GLY A 117 31.64 2.94 2.19
CA GLY A 117 31.46 2.54 0.81
C GLY A 117 30.60 3.51 0.01
N ARG A 118 30.59 3.29 -1.31
CA ARG A 118 29.74 4.05 -2.22
C ARG A 118 28.34 3.45 -2.20
N TRP A 119 27.35 4.33 -2.15
CA TRP A 119 25.96 3.97 -2.36
C TRP A 119 25.72 3.76 -3.86
N VAL A 120 24.96 2.73 -4.18
CA VAL A 120 24.66 2.32 -5.56
C VAL A 120 23.16 2.36 -5.81
N VAL A 121 22.77 2.33 -7.07
CA VAL A 121 21.40 1.95 -7.43
C VAL A 121 21.48 0.48 -7.79
N ASP A 122 20.91 -0.40 -6.97
CA ASP A 122 20.95 -1.84 -7.22
C ASP A 122 19.90 -2.25 -8.28
N THR A 123 19.97 -3.51 -8.68
CA THR A 123 19.03 -4.13 -9.62
C THR A 123 18.50 -5.44 -9.06
N ASP A 124 18.08 -5.43 -7.80
CA ASP A 124 17.45 -6.58 -7.17
C ASP A 124 16.12 -6.94 -7.83
N PRO A 125 15.56 -8.14 -7.57
CA PRO A 125 14.31 -8.55 -8.18
C PRO A 125 13.23 -7.47 -8.02
N PHE A 126 12.47 -7.16 -9.08
CA PHE A 126 11.50 -6.06 -9.06
C PHE A 126 10.52 -6.16 -7.89
N ALA A 127 10.01 -7.36 -7.60
CA ALA A 127 9.12 -7.58 -6.45
C ALA A 127 9.80 -7.30 -5.10
N VAL A 128 11.13 -7.46 -4.99
CA VAL A 128 11.88 -7.08 -3.80
C VAL A 128 11.90 -5.56 -3.71
N ASN A 129 12.50 -4.88 -4.67
CA ASN A 129 12.70 -3.42 -4.66
C ASN A 129 11.39 -2.62 -4.65
N GLN A 130 10.40 -3.09 -5.40
CA GLN A 130 9.18 -2.34 -5.65
C GLN A 130 7.99 -2.82 -4.82
N PHE A 131 8.11 -3.92 -4.06
CA PHE A 131 7.06 -4.36 -3.13
C PHE A 131 7.58 -4.69 -1.73
N MET A 132 8.61 -5.54 -1.59
CA MET A 132 9.13 -5.89 -0.25
C MET A 132 9.73 -4.69 0.48
N HIS A 133 10.50 -3.84 -0.20
CA HIS A 133 11.07 -2.63 0.39
C HIS A 133 9.98 -1.64 0.87
N PRO A 134 8.98 -1.26 0.05
CA PRO A 134 7.83 -0.49 0.53
C PRO A 134 7.07 -1.17 1.67
N TYR A 135 6.89 -2.49 1.62
CA TYR A 135 6.21 -3.21 2.70
C TYR A 135 7.02 -3.16 4.01
N GLN A 136 8.33 -3.41 3.98
CA GLN A 136 9.24 -3.25 5.10
C GLN A 136 9.23 -1.83 5.67
N GLY A 137 9.24 -0.82 4.80
CA GLY A 137 9.09 0.57 5.19
C GLY A 137 7.75 0.87 5.86
N SER A 138 6.67 0.25 5.37
CA SER A 138 5.34 0.35 5.98
C SER A 138 5.29 -0.28 7.38
N VAL A 139 6.11 -1.32 7.63
CA VAL A 139 6.27 -1.92 8.95
C VAL A 139 6.95 -0.95 9.91
N TYR A 140 8.10 -0.36 9.53
CA TYR A 140 8.78 0.65 10.35
C TYR A 140 7.88 1.84 10.66
N PHE A 141 7.19 2.34 9.61
CA PHE A 141 6.26 3.44 9.73
C PHE A 141 5.16 3.10 10.73
N GLY A 142 4.57 1.91 10.57
CA GLY A 142 3.50 1.42 11.44
C GLY A 142 3.92 1.27 12.91
N LEU A 143 5.17 0.85 13.19
CA LEU A 143 5.69 0.71 14.57
C LEU A 143 5.84 2.07 15.26
N ALA A 144 6.35 3.08 14.54
CA ALA A 144 6.38 4.45 15.05
C ALA A 144 4.95 5.02 15.19
N ARG A 145 4.10 4.81 14.19
CA ARG A 145 2.76 5.38 14.15
C ARG A 145 1.85 4.82 15.25
N SER A 146 1.96 3.52 15.55
CA SER A 146 1.22 2.83 16.61
C SER A 146 1.69 3.20 18.02
N THR A 147 2.89 3.78 18.16
CA THR A 147 3.47 4.20 19.45
C THR A 147 3.29 5.70 19.75
N GLY A 148 2.43 6.38 18.98
CA GLY A 148 1.95 7.73 19.26
C GLY A 148 2.54 8.84 18.40
N HIS A 149 3.52 8.52 17.54
CA HIS A 149 4.15 9.49 16.65
C HIS A 149 3.21 9.96 15.55
N ASP A 150 3.39 11.20 15.08
CA ASP A 150 2.70 11.69 13.88
C ASP A 150 3.33 11.17 12.59
N TYR A 151 2.74 11.52 11.44
CA TYR A 151 3.23 11.06 10.13
C TYR A 151 4.69 11.44 9.86
N TRP A 152 5.11 12.66 10.23
CA TRP A 152 6.45 13.16 9.92
C TRP A 152 7.50 12.57 10.86
N GLU A 153 7.17 12.38 12.13
CA GLU A 153 8.02 11.65 13.07
C GLU A 153 8.17 10.19 12.63
N SER A 154 7.07 9.52 12.27
CA SER A 154 7.09 8.15 11.74
C SER A 154 7.89 8.02 10.44
N LEU A 155 7.83 9.02 9.55
CA LEU A 155 8.69 9.10 8.36
C LEU A 155 10.18 9.07 8.74
N GLY A 156 10.58 9.84 9.75
CA GLY A 156 11.95 9.84 10.25
C GLY A 156 12.41 8.46 10.74
N TYR A 157 11.55 7.75 11.49
CA TYR A 157 11.81 6.38 11.92
C TYR A 157 11.94 5.41 10.74
N THR A 158 11.08 5.53 9.73
CA THR A 158 11.15 4.71 8.52
C THR A 158 12.47 4.90 7.78
N PHE A 159 12.93 6.14 7.60
CA PHE A 159 14.24 6.42 7.01
C PHE A 159 15.39 5.88 7.87
N GLY A 160 15.31 6.02 9.20
CA GLY A 160 16.31 5.45 10.10
C GLY A 160 16.37 3.91 10.03
N GLY A 161 15.21 3.25 9.93
CA GLY A 161 15.12 1.80 9.76
C GLY A 161 15.67 1.31 8.43
N SER A 162 15.37 2.03 7.34
CA SER A 162 15.92 1.76 6.01
C SER A 162 17.43 1.94 6.00
N LEU A 163 17.95 3.06 6.50
CA LEU A 163 19.40 3.30 6.61
C LEU A 163 20.11 2.21 7.43
N LEU A 164 19.49 1.76 8.54
CA LEU A 164 20.02 0.66 9.34
C LEU A 164 20.06 -0.66 8.56
N TRP A 165 19.02 -0.94 7.76
CA TRP A 165 18.99 -2.13 6.90
C TRP A 165 20.10 -2.07 5.85
N GLU A 166 20.23 -0.97 5.13
CA GLU A 166 21.27 -0.81 4.10
C GLU A 166 22.69 -0.95 4.66
N ILE A 167 22.92 -0.45 5.88
CA ILE A 167 24.25 -0.49 6.50
C ILE A 167 24.55 -1.85 7.13
N ALA A 168 23.58 -2.51 7.74
CA ALA A 168 23.83 -3.65 8.63
C ALA A 168 22.98 -4.91 8.33
N GLY A 169 21.92 -4.78 7.55
CA GLY A 169 21.04 -5.87 7.14
C GLY A 169 21.67 -6.78 6.08
N GLU A 170 22.63 -6.26 5.30
CA GLU A 170 23.24 -6.97 4.18
C GLU A 170 24.76 -6.75 4.12
N THR A 171 25.45 -7.62 3.36
CA THR A 171 26.90 -7.51 3.11
C THR A 171 27.24 -6.67 1.89
N GLY A 172 26.26 -6.45 1.01
CA GLY A 172 26.40 -5.66 -0.22
C GLY A 172 26.45 -4.15 0.02
N ALA A 173 26.77 -3.40 -1.04
CA ALA A 173 26.81 -1.94 -0.99
C ALA A 173 25.41 -1.35 -0.75
N PRO A 174 25.27 -0.31 0.10
CA PRO A 174 24.00 0.36 0.37
C PRO A 174 23.28 0.88 -0.89
N SER A 175 21.96 0.76 -0.90
CA SER A 175 21.11 1.12 -2.03
C SER A 175 20.42 2.49 -1.89
N ILE A 176 20.59 3.33 -2.92
CA ILE A 176 19.94 4.64 -3.03
C ILE A 176 18.45 4.47 -3.38
N ASN A 177 18.10 3.53 -4.27
CA ASN A 177 16.71 3.29 -4.63
C ASN A 177 15.90 2.81 -3.43
N ASP A 178 16.52 2.04 -2.54
CA ASP A 178 15.83 1.47 -1.40
C ASP A 178 15.51 2.50 -0.32
N LEU A 179 16.32 3.56 -0.18
CA LEU A 179 15.93 4.71 0.63
C LEU A 179 14.65 5.38 0.10
N VAL A 180 14.43 5.39 -1.22
CA VAL A 180 13.22 5.96 -1.80
C VAL A 180 12.03 5.03 -1.63
N THR A 181 12.19 3.73 -1.94
CA THR A 181 11.11 2.74 -1.89
C THR A 181 10.75 2.38 -0.45
N THR A 182 11.72 2.02 0.41
CA THR A 182 11.50 1.76 1.84
C THR A 182 11.15 3.04 2.60
N GLY A 183 11.83 4.16 2.33
CA GLY A 183 11.55 5.44 2.96
C GLY A 183 10.19 6.00 2.56
N PHE A 184 10.12 6.66 1.41
CA PHE A 184 8.90 7.33 0.96
C PHE A 184 7.80 6.33 0.58
N GLY A 185 8.09 5.34 -0.25
CA GLY A 185 7.13 4.33 -0.67
C GLY A 185 6.51 3.59 0.52
N GLY A 186 7.33 3.27 1.51
CA GLY A 186 6.89 2.64 2.76
C GLY A 186 5.94 3.50 3.58
N THR A 187 6.16 4.81 3.69
CA THR A 187 5.20 5.68 4.39
C THR A 187 3.92 5.92 3.59
N PHE A 188 4.02 6.00 2.27
CA PHE A 188 2.87 6.19 1.38
C PHE A 188 1.96 4.96 1.38
N LEU A 189 2.52 3.77 1.54
CA LEU A 189 1.78 2.54 1.78
C LEU A 189 1.31 2.41 3.24
N GLY A 190 2.17 2.73 4.20
CA GLY A 190 1.96 2.49 5.63
C GLY A 190 0.87 3.32 6.28
N GLU A 191 0.75 4.62 5.96
CA GLU A 191 -0.27 5.48 6.56
C GLU A 191 -1.72 5.06 6.18
N PRO A 192 -2.03 4.72 4.90
CA PRO A 192 -3.31 4.09 4.54
C PRO A 192 -3.58 2.80 5.32
N LEU A 193 -2.61 1.88 5.39
CA LEU A 193 -2.77 0.61 6.11
C LEU A 193 -3.08 0.86 7.60
N PHE A 194 -2.30 1.75 8.24
CA PHE A 194 -2.53 2.16 9.63
C PHE A 194 -3.93 2.77 9.85
N ARG A 195 -4.37 3.67 8.96
CA ARG A 195 -5.69 4.32 9.08
C ARG A 195 -6.85 3.39 8.79
N MET A 196 -6.71 2.48 7.82
CA MET A 196 -7.72 1.45 7.53
C MET A 196 -7.87 0.48 8.71
N ALA A 197 -6.76 0.01 9.27
CA ALA A 197 -6.76 -0.82 10.47
C ALA A 197 -7.40 -0.08 11.67
N SER A 198 -7.05 1.20 11.85
CA SER A 198 -7.62 2.04 12.91
C SER A 198 -9.13 2.27 12.75
N LEU A 199 -9.62 2.51 11.53
CA LEU A 199 -11.06 2.62 11.25
C LEU A 199 -11.80 1.31 11.57
N LEU A 200 -11.19 0.16 11.25
CA LEU A 200 -11.74 -1.14 11.62
C LEU A 200 -11.84 -1.29 13.13
N LEU A 201 -10.88 -0.75 13.91
CA LEU A 201 -10.91 -0.73 15.39
C LEU A 201 -11.84 0.33 15.98
N GLU A 202 -12.18 1.38 15.22
CA GLU A 202 -13.12 2.43 15.65
C GLU A 202 -14.59 2.05 15.42
N GLY A 203 -14.92 1.46 14.25
CA GLY A 203 -16.27 1.05 13.85
C GLY A 203 -16.93 -0.06 14.68
N GLY A 204 -17.44 0.25 15.88
CA GLY A 204 -18.31 -0.62 16.67
C GLY A 204 -19.16 0.20 17.63
N GLY A 205 -20.42 0.44 17.24
CA GLY A 205 -21.49 0.86 18.15
C GLY A 205 -21.20 2.06 19.06
N GLY A 206 -21.12 3.25 18.46
CA GLY A 206 -21.46 4.53 19.07
C GLY A 206 -20.76 4.91 20.38
N GLY A 207 -19.66 5.66 20.30
CA GLY A 207 -19.25 6.63 21.33
C GLY A 207 -19.09 6.15 22.78
N GLY A 208 -19.18 4.84 23.04
CA GLY A 208 -19.25 4.26 24.37
C GLY A 208 -18.21 3.17 24.53
N GLY A 209 -16.98 3.56 24.84
CA GLY A 209 -16.00 2.88 25.70
C GLY A 209 -15.63 1.39 25.53
N ASN A 210 -16.29 0.60 24.70
CA ASN A 210 -16.07 -0.84 24.64
C ASN A 210 -14.90 -1.18 23.72
N ALA A 211 -14.00 -2.03 24.23
CA ALA A 211 -12.85 -2.50 23.49
C ALA A 211 -13.26 -3.20 22.17
N PRO A 212 -12.48 -3.08 21.09
CA PRO A 212 -12.74 -3.78 19.84
C PRO A 212 -12.82 -5.30 20.09
N GLY A 213 -13.78 -5.97 19.43
CA GLY A 213 -13.89 -7.43 19.49
C GLY A 213 -12.71 -8.13 18.79
N VAL A 214 -12.47 -9.40 19.13
CA VAL A 214 -11.33 -10.19 18.66
C VAL A 214 -11.18 -10.18 17.13
N MET A 215 -12.27 -10.29 16.38
CA MET A 215 -12.21 -10.27 14.91
C MET A 215 -11.76 -8.93 14.32
N ARG A 216 -12.06 -7.83 15.02
CA ARG A 216 -11.63 -6.49 14.60
C ARG A 216 -10.16 -6.27 14.93
N GLU A 217 -9.70 -6.76 16.09
CA GLU A 217 -8.27 -6.78 16.44
C GLU A 217 -7.46 -7.63 15.45
N LEU A 218 -7.94 -8.84 15.11
CA LEU A 218 -7.31 -9.70 14.11
C LEU A 218 -7.30 -9.05 12.71
N GLY A 219 -8.44 -8.51 12.26
CA GLY A 219 -8.50 -7.82 10.98
C GLY A 219 -7.58 -6.59 10.92
N ALA A 220 -7.47 -5.84 12.02
CA ALA A 220 -6.55 -4.71 12.11
C ALA A 220 -5.08 -5.16 12.05
N ALA A 221 -4.74 -6.27 12.70
CA ALA A 221 -3.41 -6.87 12.63
C ALA A 221 -3.07 -7.41 11.23
N ILE A 222 -4.05 -7.90 10.47
CA ILE A 222 -3.84 -8.32 9.07
C ILE A 222 -3.59 -7.11 8.17
N ILE A 223 -4.35 -6.02 8.34
CA ILE A 223 -4.20 -4.80 7.53
C ILE A 223 -2.91 -4.05 7.89
N SER A 224 -2.60 -3.93 9.19
CA SER A 224 -1.41 -3.27 9.71
C SER A 224 -0.76 -4.15 10.79
N PRO A 225 0.18 -5.02 10.39
CA PRO A 225 0.87 -5.92 11.32
C PRO A 225 1.55 -5.20 12.47
N SER A 226 2.18 -4.04 12.21
CA SER A 226 2.81 -3.23 13.25
C SER A 226 1.82 -2.74 14.29
N LEU A 227 0.65 -2.24 13.88
CA LEU A 227 -0.40 -1.82 14.81
C LEU A 227 -0.90 -3.01 15.65
N GLY A 228 -1.12 -4.15 15.01
CA GLY A 228 -1.51 -5.39 15.70
C GLY A 228 -0.48 -5.83 16.74
N PHE A 229 0.81 -5.85 16.35
CA PHE A 229 1.92 -6.20 17.22
C PHE A 229 2.03 -5.25 18.41
N THR A 230 2.09 -3.94 18.19
CA THR A 230 2.23 -2.95 19.26
C THR A 230 1.06 -3.04 20.26
N ARG A 231 -0.17 -3.22 19.78
CA ARG A 231 -1.35 -3.40 20.64
C ARG A 231 -1.29 -4.69 21.46
N LEU A 232 -0.78 -5.78 20.88
CA LEU A 232 -0.59 -7.06 21.55
C LEU A 232 0.53 -6.99 22.59
N ALA A 233 1.70 -6.48 22.21
CA ALA A 233 2.92 -6.48 23.03
C ALA A 233 2.85 -5.52 24.22
N PHE A 234 2.24 -4.34 24.05
CA PHE A 234 2.22 -3.29 25.07
C PHE A 234 0.84 -3.03 25.68
N GLY A 235 -0.19 -3.75 25.21
CA GLY A 235 -1.53 -3.72 25.77
C GLY A 235 -2.05 -2.31 26.02
N ASN A 236 -2.48 -2.04 27.25
CA ASN A 236 -3.13 -0.78 27.66
C ASN A 236 -2.32 0.48 27.37
N ARG A 237 -0.98 0.39 27.22
CA ARG A 237 -0.16 1.56 26.89
C ARG A 237 -0.48 2.13 25.51
N PHE A 238 -0.75 1.27 24.52
CA PHE A 238 -1.01 1.65 23.11
C PHE A 238 -2.33 1.09 22.58
N ARG A 239 -3.27 0.75 23.46
CA ARG A 239 -4.58 0.22 23.08
C ARG A 239 -5.58 1.29 22.61
N SER A 240 -5.27 2.57 22.79
CA SER A 240 -6.10 3.66 22.28
C SER A 240 -6.26 3.56 20.76
N VAL A 241 -7.47 3.77 20.26
CA VAL A 241 -7.74 3.80 18.82
C VAL A 241 -7.44 5.18 18.28
N PHE A 242 -6.78 5.26 17.12
CA PHE A 242 -6.52 6.52 16.44
C PHE A 242 -7.84 7.21 16.07
N ASP A 243 -8.00 8.46 16.50
CA ASP A 243 -9.17 9.27 16.15
C ASP A 243 -9.13 9.64 14.66
N SER A 244 -9.95 8.95 13.88
CA SER A 244 -10.09 9.20 12.45
C SER A 244 -10.67 10.59 12.15
N ARG A 245 -11.29 11.23 13.15
CA ARG A 245 -12.14 12.42 13.01
C ARG A 245 -13.36 12.17 12.14
N HIS A 246 -13.84 10.92 12.12
CA HIS A 246 -15.01 10.48 11.36
C HIS A 246 -14.94 10.99 9.90
N PRO A 247 -14.02 10.50 9.06
CA PRO A 247 -13.95 10.88 7.65
C PRO A 247 -15.22 10.47 6.88
N ALA A 248 -15.44 11.08 5.71
CA ALA A 248 -16.30 10.46 4.71
C ALA A 248 -15.48 9.39 3.97
N THR A 249 -15.99 8.15 3.93
CA THR A 249 -15.30 7.03 3.29
C THR A 249 -16.16 6.43 2.18
N TYR A 250 -15.48 5.83 1.21
CA TYR A 250 -16.10 5.01 0.19
C TYR A 250 -15.20 3.81 -0.06
N SER A 251 -15.70 2.61 0.23
CA SER A 251 -14.93 1.39 0.03
C SER A 251 -15.78 0.23 -0.44
N TYR A 252 -15.14 -0.67 -1.19
CA TYR A 252 -15.75 -1.87 -1.71
C TYR A 252 -14.73 -3.00 -1.84
N MET A 253 -15.25 -4.22 -1.91
CA MET A 253 -14.53 -5.41 -2.37
C MET A 253 -15.21 -5.89 -3.66
N ARG A 254 -14.41 -6.30 -4.65
CA ARG A 254 -14.86 -6.94 -5.88
C ARG A 254 -14.25 -8.33 -6.00
N LEU A 255 -15.01 -9.28 -6.50
CA LEU A 255 -14.55 -10.62 -6.81
C LEU A 255 -15.18 -11.06 -8.12
N GLY A 256 -14.40 -11.60 -9.05
CA GLY A 256 -14.97 -12.16 -10.26
C GLY A 256 -13.94 -12.65 -11.25
N TRP A 257 -14.30 -12.55 -12.52
CA TRP A 257 -13.58 -13.19 -13.61
C TRP A 257 -13.08 -12.17 -14.61
N ASP A 258 -11.84 -12.35 -15.04
CA ASP A 258 -11.16 -11.56 -16.05
C ASP A 258 -10.97 -12.36 -17.34
N LYS A 259 -11.22 -11.68 -18.46
CA LYS A 259 -10.86 -12.13 -19.80
C LYS A 259 -9.84 -11.17 -20.38
N VAL A 260 -8.63 -11.66 -20.63
CA VAL A 260 -7.65 -10.94 -21.45
C VAL A 260 -8.05 -11.14 -22.92
N ASP A 261 -8.57 -10.09 -23.54
CA ASP A 261 -9.17 -10.15 -24.88
C ASP A 261 -8.14 -9.96 -25.99
N ASN A 262 -7.19 -9.04 -25.80
CA ASN A 262 -6.12 -8.78 -26.75
C ASN A 262 -4.79 -8.56 -26.04
N VAL A 263 -3.76 -9.26 -26.51
CA VAL A 263 -2.36 -9.07 -26.13
C VAL A 263 -1.61 -8.80 -27.41
N PHE A 264 -1.04 -7.61 -27.52
CA PHE A 264 -0.04 -7.31 -28.51
C PHE A 264 1.30 -7.21 -27.80
N ASP A 265 2.28 -7.99 -28.26
CA ASP A 265 3.66 -7.92 -27.82
C ASP A 265 4.54 -8.11 -29.07
N GLU A 266 5.24 -7.05 -29.45
CA GLU A 266 6.14 -7.06 -30.60
C GLU A 266 7.45 -7.81 -30.31
N ALA A 267 7.82 -7.95 -29.03
CA ALA A 267 9.11 -8.45 -28.62
C ALA A 267 9.16 -9.97 -28.47
N MET A 268 8.08 -10.66 -28.04
CA MET A 268 8.03 -12.13 -27.93
C MET A 268 6.60 -12.73 -27.95
N SER A 269 6.46 -13.97 -28.45
CA SER A 269 5.25 -14.79 -28.31
C SER A 269 5.04 -15.21 -26.84
N GLN A 270 4.33 -14.40 -26.06
CA GLN A 270 4.10 -14.67 -24.64
C GLN A 270 2.90 -15.62 -24.37
N LYS A 271 3.07 -16.57 -23.43
CA LYS A 271 1.97 -17.40 -22.91
C LYS A 271 1.19 -16.62 -21.84
N VAL A 272 0.24 -15.80 -22.28
CA VAL A 272 -0.64 -15.06 -21.37
C VAL A 272 -1.83 -15.93 -20.94
N LYS A 273 -2.08 -16.01 -19.63
CA LYS A 273 -3.32 -16.58 -19.09
C LYS A 273 -4.49 -15.67 -19.48
N ARG A 274 -5.31 -16.15 -20.42
CA ARG A 274 -6.46 -15.40 -20.96
C ARG A 274 -7.65 -15.31 -20.01
N HIS A 275 -7.67 -16.17 -19.01
CA HIS A 275 -8.71 -16.23 -18.00
C HIS A 275 -8.09 -16.25 -16.62
N ALA A 276 -8.58 -15.38 -15.74
CA ALA A 276 -8.15 -15.31 -14.35
C ALA A 276 -9.34 -15.02 -13.44
N VAL A 277 -9.18 -15.38 -12.17
CA VAL A 277 -10.05 -14.88 -11.09
C VAL A 277 -9.34 -13.70 -10.45
N SER A 278 -10.05 -12.59 -10.26
CA SER A 278 -9.54 -11.41 -9.56
C SER A 278 -10.34 -11.05 -8.34
N ALA A 279 -9.64 -10.49 -7.36
CA ALA A 279 -10.19 -9.79 -6.22
C ALA A 279 -9.63 -8.36 -6.19
N ASP A 280 -10.51 -7.37 -6.08
CA ASP A 280 -10.13 -5.97 -5.94
C ASP A 280 -10.63 -5.41 -4.61
N PHE A 281 -9.80 -4.65 -3.91
CA PHE A 281 -10.21 -3.81 -2.80
C PHE A 281 -9.91 -2.34 -3.12
N HIS A 282 -10.85 -1.46 -2.80
CA HIS A 282 -10.67 -0.02 -2.96
C HIS A 282 -11.20 0.71 -1.73
N MET A 283 -10.50 1.76 -1.32
CA MET A 283 -10.95 2.68 -0.30
C MET A 283 -10.52 4.12 -0.57
N SER A 284 -11.50 5.02 -0.68
CA SER A 284 -11.30 6.46 -0.50
C SER A 284 -11.58 6.83 0.96
N TYR A 285 -10.70 7.62 1.55
CA TYR A 285 -10.79 8.15 2.90
C TYR A 285 -10.77 9.68 2.85
N GLY A 286 -11.62 10.32 3.66
CA GLY A 286 -11.64 11.77 3.79
C GLY A 286 -12.19 12.50 2.58
N LEU A 287 -13.24 11.97 1.94
CA LEU A 287 -13.82 12.58 0.74
C LEU A 287 -14.23 14.05 0.97
N PRO A 288 -13.99 14.95 -0.01
CA PRO A 288 -14.18 16.38 0.12
C PRO A 288 -15.63 16.78 0.41
N GLY A 289 -15.79 17.84 1.21
CA GLY A 289 -17.06 18.49 1.48
C GLY A 289 -17.79 18.01 2.73
N LYS A 290 -17.25 17.07 3.52
CA LYS A 290 -17.90 16.63 4.76
C LYS A 290 -17.91 17.77 5.79
N PRO A 291 -19.09 18.23 6.26
CA PRO A 291 -19.15 19.31 7.26
C PRO A 291 -18.39 18.96 8.54
N GLY A 292 -17.56 19.89 9.03
CA GLY A 292 -16.76 19.72 10.25
C GLY A 292 -15.48 18.90 10.10
N TYR A 293 -15.27 18.21 8.99
CA TYR A 293 -14.02 17.52 8.69
C TYR A 293 -12.99 18.51 8.15
N ARG A 294 -11.72 18.40 8.59
CA ARG A 294 -10.64 19.29 8.16
C ARG A 294 -9.43 18.49 7.68
N TYR A 295 -8.76 19.02 6.67
CA TYR A 295 -7.58 18.43 6.02
C TYR A 295 -6.28 18.99 6.59
N THR A 296 -6.02 18.75 7.87
CA THR A 296 -4.88 19.37 8.58
C THR A 296 -3.71 18.43 8.81
N ARG A 297 -3.94 17.12 8.74
CA ARG A 297 -2.93 16.08 8.92
C ARG A 297 -2.61 15.45 7.56
N PRO A 298 -1.36 15.01 7.31
CA PRO A 298 -1.07 14.13 6.19
C PRO A 298 -2.05 12.95 6.17
N PHE A 299 -2.47 12.54 4.98
CA PHE A 299 -3.46 11.50 4.71
C PHE A 299 -4.84 11.74 5.35
N ASP A 300 -5.20 12.99 5.69
CA ASP A 300 -6.62 13.33 5.91
C ASP A 300 -7.45 13.20 4.61
N TYR A 301 -6.81 13.03 3.47
CA TYR A 301 -7.39 12.36 2.31
C TYR A 301 -6.41 11.30 1.79
N PHE A 302 -6.93 10.12 1.45
CA PHE A 302 -6.19 9.16 0.65
C PHE A 302 -7.12 8.27 -0.17
N ASP A 303 -6.55 7.64 -1.18
CA ASP A 303 -7.15 6.60 -1.97
C ASP A 303 -6.20 5.40 -2.00
N PHE A 304 -6.75 4.20 -1.78
CA PHE A 304 -6.00 2.96 -1.74
C PHE A 304 -6.68 1.93 -2.65
N GLU A 305 -5.89 1.30 -3.51
CA GLU A 305 -6.32 0.30 -4.48
C GLU A 305 -5.42 -0.93 -4.35
N PHE A 306 -6.03 -2.10 -4.31
CA PHE A 306 -5.35 -3.39 -4.28
C PHE A 306 -6.06 -4.34 -5.24
N THR A 307 -5.32 -4.97 -6.14
CA THR A 307 -5.83 -6.01 -7.04
C THR A 307 -4.94 -7.23 -6.99
N ALA A 308 -5.53 -8.38 -6.70
CA ALA A 308 -4.91 -9.69 -6.80
C ALA A 308 -5.62 -10.51 -7.87
N ASN A 309 -4.86 -11.29 -8.65
CA ASN A 309 -5.44 -12.21 -9.62
C ASN A 309 -4.64 -13.52 -9.69
N THR A 310 -5.26 -14.58 -10.20
CA THR A 310 -4.63 -15.92 -10.31
C THR A 310 -3.56 -16.02 -11.41
N ALA A 311 -3.30 -14.94 -12.14
CA ALA A 311 -2.31 -14.89 -13.20
C ALA A 311 -0.95 -14.34 -12.74
N THR A 312 -0.93 -13.31 -11.88
CA THR A 312 0.28 -12.62 -11.42
C THR A 312 0.41 -12.52 -9.89
N THR A 313 -0.48 -13.18 -9.14
CA THR A 313 -0.60 -13.10 -7.66
C THR A 313 -1.04 -11.71 -7.18
N PHE A 314 -0.19 -10.68 -7.33
CA PHE A 314 -0.53 -9.27 -7.09
C PHE A 314 -0.42 -8.48 -8.39
N GLU A 315 -1.54 -7.98 -8.90
CA GLU A 315 -1.55 -7.18 -10.12
C GLU A 315 -1.22 -5.72 -9.84
N ASN A 316 -1.81 -5.14 -8.79
CA ASN A 316 -1.47 -3.79 -8.38
C ASN A 316 -1.69 -3.54 -6.89
N ILE A 317 -0.86 -2.65 -6.34
CA ILE A 317 -1.00 -2.04 -5.03
C ILE A 317 -0.69 -0.57 -5.22
N MET A 318 -1.68 0.29 -5.03
CA MET A 318 -1.54 1.72 -5.30
C MET A 318 -2.10 2.52 -4.15
N SER A 319 -1.39 3.59 -3.80
CA SER A 319 -1.86 4.59 -2.87
C SER A 319 -1.53 5.99 -3.36
N ARG A 320 -2.49 6.90 -3.15
CA ARG A 320 -2.29 8.34 -3.24
C ARG A 320 -2.85 9.01 -2.00
N GLY A 321 -2.06 9.86 -1.33
CA GLY A 321 -2.46 10.53 -0.11
C GLY A 321 -2.09 12.01 -0.11
N LEU A 322 -2.97 12.85 0.43
CA LEU A 322 -2.70 14.27 0.61
C LEU A 322 -1.64 14.45 1.72
N LEU A 323 -0.47 14.98 1.41
CA LEU A 323 0.56 15.26 2.40
C LEU A 323 0.30 16.60 3.09
N VAL A 324 0.06 17.63 2.28
CA VAL A 324 -0.26 18.99 2.71
C VAL A 324 -1.24 19.57 1.71
N GLY A 325 -2.32 20.17 2.18
CA GLY A 325 -3.28 20.80 1.29
C GLY A 325 -4.27 21.70 2.00
N LYS A 326 -5.19 22.24 1.20
CA LYS A 326 -6.24 23.12 1.66
C LYS A 326 -7.55 22.79 0.97
N GLU A 327 -8.63 22.89 1.73
CA GLU A 327 -9.98 22.83 1.18
C GLU A 327 -10.32 24.09 0.37
N TYR A 328 -11.18 23.92 -0.63
CA TYR A 328 -11.76 25.01 -1.39
C TYR A 328 -13.20 24.68 -1.79
N ALA A 329 -13.95 25.72 -2.12
CA ALA A 329 -15.34 25.63 -2.54
C ALA A 329 -15.58 26.55 -3.72
N VAL A 330 -16.42 26.12 -4.67
CA VAL A 330 -16.87 26.94 -5.80
C VAL A 330 -18.40 26.88 -5.84
N GLY A 331 -19.06 27.99 -5.51
CA GLY A 331 -20.51 28.01 -5.33
C GLY A 331 -21.00 27.04 -4.24
N ASP A 332 -22.26 26.64 -4.34
CA ASP A 332 -22.89 25.77 -3.34
C ASP A 332 -22.68 24.27 -3.61
N ASP A 333 -22.39 23.91 -4.87
CA ASP A 333 -22.39 22.52 -5.34
C ASP A 333 -21.01 21.89 -5.54
N TYR A 334 -19.92 22.64 -5.34
CA TYR A 334 -18.55 22.15 -5.56
C TYR A 334 -17.70 22.28 -4.29
N ARG A 335 -17.10 21.17 -3.85
CA ARG A 335 -16.16 21.13 -2.73
C ARG A 335 -14.93 20.32 -3.13
N GLY A 336 -13.75 20.83 -2.82
CA GLY A 336 -12.51 20.15 -3.17
C GLY A 336 -11.40 20.38 -2.17
N ILE A 337 -10.32 19.65 -2.40
CA ILE A 337 -9.03 19.77 -1.74
C ILE A 337 -7.97 19.90 -2.83
N TRP A 338 -7.01 20.77 -2.62
CA TRP A 338 -5.84 20.90 -3.49
C TRP A 338 -4.58 20.89 -2.64
N GLY A 339 -3.49 20.39 -3.20
CA GLY A 339 -2.23 20.35 -2.46
C GLY A 339 -1.20 19.41 -3.06
N LEU A 340 -0.27 19.02 -2.21
CA LEU A 340 0.78 18.07 -2.47
C LEU A 340 0.35 16.68 -2.04
N TYR A 341 0.54 15.71 -2.93
CA TYR A 341 0.19 14.31 -2.75
C TYR A 341 1.45 13.44 -2.83
N GLY A 342 1.53 12.45 -1.96
CA GLY A 342 2.47 11.34 -2.07
C GLY A 342 1.78 10.17 -2.77
N THR A 343 2.47 9.52 -3.70
CA THR A 343 1.95 8.35 -4.41
C THR A 343 2.95 7.21 -4.40
N TYR A 344 2.44 6.01 -4.16
CA TYR A 344 3.16 4.75 -4.36
C TYR A 344 2.30 3.87 -5.25
N ASP A 345 2.80 3.56 -6.44
CA ASP A 345 2.15 2.67 -7.39
C ASP A 345 3.06 1.46 -7.63
N TYR A 346 2.57 0.26 -7.39
CA TYR A 346 3.17 -1.00 -7.85
C TYR A 346 2.18 -1.66 -8.81
N ILE A 347 2.58 -1.90 -10.05
CA ILE A 347 1.73 -2.43 -11.12
C ILE A 347 2.51 -3.51 -11.88
N SER A 348 2.06 -4.76 -11.82
CA SER A 348 2.72 -5.91 -12.44
C SER A 348 1.71 -6.81 -13.19
N PRO A 349 1.12 -6.34 -14.31
CA PRO A 349 0.33 -7.17 -15.21
C PRO A 349 1.22 -8.16 -15.97
N GLN A 350 0.64 -9.25 -16.51
CA GLN A 350 1.37 -10.41 -17.07
C GLN A 350 2.49 -10.17 -18.11
N ILE A 351 2.61 -8.97 -18.68
CA ILE A 351 3.54 -8.69 -19.79
C ILE A 351 4.61 -7.64 -19.49
N PHE A 352 4.36 -6.74 -18.54
CA PHE A 352 5.28 -5.65 -18.16
C PHE A 352 4.97 -5.19 -16.75
N ARG A 353 5.91 -4.46 -16.16
CA ARG A 353 5.82 -3.98 -14.78
C ARG A 353 6.25 -2.52 -14.70
N VAL A 354 5.59 -1.78 -13.82
CA VAL A 354 5.92 -0.40 -13.50
C VAL A 354 5.66 -0.14 -12.03
N SER A 355 6.60 0.56 -11.40
CA SER A 355 6.44 1.07 -10.06
C SER A 355 6.92 2.50 -10.00
N SER A 356 6.29 3.31 -9.15
CA SER A 356 6.64 4.72 -8.98
C SER A 356 6.37 5.17 -7.56
N THR A 357 7.38 5.78 -6.95
CA THR A 357 7.23 6.56 -5.72
C THR A 357 7.39 8.04 -6.08
N ALA A 358 6.34 8.83 -5.87
CA ALA A 358 6.31 10.19 -6.41
C ALA A 358 5.64 11.22 -5.52
N LEU A 359 5.95 12.48 -5.82
CA LEU A 359 5.24 13.64 -5.33
C LEU A 359 4.48 14.29 -6.48
N SER A 360 3.20 14.57 -6.26
CA SER A 360 2.32 15.16 -7.25
C SER A 360 1.57 16.36 -6.70
N LEU A 361 1.43 17.41 -7.50
CA LEU A 361 0.49 18.49 -7.23
C LEU A 361 -0.83 18.16 -7.89
N GLY A 362 -1.92 18.51 -7.22
CA GLY A 362 -3.22 18.32 -7.83
C GLY A 362 -4.39 18.60 -6.92
N THR A 363 -5.53 18.07 -7.32
CA THR A 363 -6.80 18.29 -6.63
C THR A 363 -7.69 17.07 -6.66
N THR A 364 -8.45 16.89 -5.59
CA THR A 364 -9.61 15.99 -5.53
C THR A 364 -10.85 16.80 -5.15
N ALA A 365 -11.94 16.62 -5.86
CA ALA A 365 -13.17 17.35 -5.62
C ALA A 365 -14.42 16.51 -5.87
N GLN A 366 -15.54 16.99 -5.33
CA GLN A 366 -16.87 16.53 -5.66
C GLN A 366 -17.73 17.70 -6.15
N TRP A 367 -18.48 17.44 -7.21
CA TRP A 367 -19.45 18.34 -7.81
C TRP A 367 -20.83 17.67 -7.83
N TRP A 368 -21.83 18.29 -7.20
CA TRP A 368 -23.22 17.95 -7.42
C TRP A 368 -23.71 18.52 -8.75
N LEU A 369 -23.89 17.65 -9.75
CA LEU A 369 -24.40 18.01 -11.07
C LEU A 369 -25.93 18.16 -11.06
N SER A 370 -26.60 17.49 -10.14
CA SER A 370 -28.03 17.57 -9.90
C SER A 370 -28.37 17.16 -8.45
N PRO A 371 -29.64 17.19 -8.02
CA PRO A 371 -30.04 16.66 -6.71
C PRO A 371 -29.61 15.21 -6.46
N SER A 372 -29.50 14.39 -7.51
CA SER A 372 -29.23 12.95 -7.41
C SER A 372 -27.96 12.49 -8.12
N VAL A 373 -27.26 13.37 -8.84
CA VAL A 373 -26.04 13.03 -9.60
C VAL A 373 -24.85 13.81 -9.06
N ALA A 374 -23.81 13.08 -8.68
CA ALA A 374 -22.54 13.65 -8.20
C ALA A 374 -21.36 13.13 -9.04
N LEU A 375 -20.42 14.02 -9.34
CA LEU A 375 -19.15 13.69 -9.97
C LEU A 375 -18.02 13.93 -8.95
N GLN A 376 -17.30 12.89 -8.59
CA GLN A 376 -15.99 13.00 -7.94
C GLN A 376 -14.89 12.99 -8.99
N GLY A 377 -13.88 13.83 -8.82
CA GLY A 377 -12.75 13.93 -9.74
C GLY A 377 -11.44 14.14 -9.00
N THR A 378 -10.38 13.47 -9.45
CA THR A 378 -9.01 13.68 -9.00
C THR A 378 -8.13 13.92 -10.22
N ALA A 379 -7.31 14.97 -10.18
CA ALA A 379 -6.31 15.28 -11.19
C ALA A 379 -4.97 15.56 -10.50
N LEU A 380 -3.95 14.75 -10.81
CA LEU A 380 -2.60 14.86 -10.26
C LEU A 380 -1.58 14.90 -11.40
N ALA A 381 -0.53 15.70 -11.23
CA ALA A 381 0.67 15.65 -12.06
C ALA A 381 1.90 15.83 -11.17
N GLY A 382 2.94 15.06 -11.44
CA GLY A 382 4.07 14.98 -10.53
C GLY A 382 5.33 14.39 -11.14
N LEU A 383 6.33 14.27 -10.28
CA LEU A 383 7.61 13.66 -10.58
C LEU A 383 7.91 12.64 -9.48
N GLY A 384 8.25 11.44 -9.91
CA GLY A 384 8.69 10.37 -9.03
C GLY A 384 10.06 9.83 -9.39
N TYR A 385 10.44 8.81 -8.65
CA TYR A 385 11.50 7.89 -8.99
C TYR A 385 10.83 6.54 -9.18
N GLY A 386 10.92 6.02 -10.40
CA GLY A 386 10.17 4.84 -10.82
C GLY A 386 11.05 3.84 -11.53
N ALA A 387 10.53 2.62 -11.62
CA ALA A 387 11.16 1.49 -12.27
C ALA A 387 10.19 0.86 -13.26
N ALA A 388 10.64 0.52 -14.45
CA ALA A 388 9.81 -0.19 -15.43
C ALA A 388 10.62 -1.15 -16.29
N GLY A 389 9.97 -2.23 -16.73
CA GLY A 389 10.59 -3.31 -17.48
C GLY A 389 9.63 -4.42 -17.89
N THR A 390 10.16 -5.46 -18.53
CA THR A 390 9.38 -6.61 -19.00
C THR A 390 9.39 -7.75 -17.99
N ILE A 391 8.43 -8.67 -18.05
CA ILE A 391 8.40 -9.84 -17.15
C ILE A 391 9.27 -11.01 -17.69
N HIS A 392 9.69 -10.98 -18.96
CA HIS A 392 10.33 -12.12 -19.62
C HIS A 392 11.62 -11.78 -20.43
N GLY A 393 12.43 -10.83 -19.97
CA GLY A 393 13.88 -10.72 -20.28
C GLY A 393 14.73 -11.57 -19.31
N LEU A 394 15.93 -11.11 -18.92
CA LEU A 394 16.89 -11.78 -18.00
C LEU A 394 16.35 -12.09 -16.56
N GLY A 395 15.04 -12.17 -16.36
CA GLY A 395 14.37 -12.54 -15.12
C GLY A 395 13.76 -11.33 -14.39
N GLU A 396 13.57 -11.45 -13.07
CA GLU A 396 13.00 -10.39 -12.23
C GLU A 396 13.81 -9.08 -12.21
N ARG A 397 15.02 -9.08 -12.80
CA ARG A 397 15.96 -7.95 -12.84
C ARG A 397 15.93 -7.15 -14.15
N ASP A 398 15.12 -7.56 -15.13
CA ASP A 398 14.96 -6.87 -16.43
C ASP A 398 14.04 -5.65 -16.31
N TYR A 399 14.57 -4.59 -15.70
CA TYR A 399 13.93 -3.29 -15.58
C TYR A 399 14.99 -2.21 -15.31
N HIS A 400 14.65 -0.96 -15.61
CA HIS A 400 15.50 0.19 -15.33
C HIS A 400 14.78 1.20 -14.44
N TYR A 401 15.56 1.94 -13.64
CA TYR A 401 15.07 3.08 -12.88
C TYR A 401 15.11 4.37 -13.70
N GLY A 402 14.37 5.38 -13.25
CA GLY A 402 14.47 6.72 -13.79
C GLY A 402 13.61 7.73 -13.06
N ALA A 403 13.98 9.01 -13.22
CA ALA A 403 13.08 10.10 -12.93
C ALA A 403 11.80 9.91 -13.77
N THR A 404 10.66 9.91 -13.10
CA THR A 404 9.39 9.47 -13.67
C THR A 404 8.34 10.57 -13.60
N PRO A 405 8.26 11.48 -14.58
CA PRO A 405 7.10 12.34 -14.75
C PRO A 405 5.84 11.48 -14.89
N GLN A 406 4.80 11.82 -14.13
CA GLN A 406 3.57 11.06 -14.13
C GLN A 406 2.33 11.95 -14.01
N ALA A 407 1.22 11.44 -14.50
CA ALA A 407 -0.07 12.11 -14.42
C ALA A 407 -1.20 11.10 -14.15
N LEU A 408 -2.20 11.56 -13.42
CA LEU A 408 -3.38 10.79 -13.07
C LEU A 408 -4.65 11.64 -13.25
N LEU A 409 -5.65 11.06 -13.89
CA LEU A 409 -7.03 11.54 -13.92
C LEU A 409 -7.95 10.43 -13.45
N ALA A 410 -8.73 10.66 -12.40
CA ALA A 410 -9.74 9.72 -11.93
C ALA A 410 -11.09 10.42 -11.82
N PHE A 411 -12.16 9.77 -12.26
CA PHE A 411 -13.52 10.26 -12.22
C PHE A 411 -14.44 9.17 -11.67
N ARG A 412 -15.39 9.57 -10.81
CA ARG A 412 -16.46 8.72 -10.31
C ARG A 412 -17.78 9.46 -10.44
N LEU A 413 -18.59 9.04 -11.40
CA LEU A 413 -19.92 9.56 -11.63
C LEU A 413 -20.95 8.67 -10.93
N MET A 414 -21.69 9.24 -9.98
CA MET A 414 -22.64 8.54 -9.13
C MET A 414 -24.07 8.94 -9.49
N PHE A 415 -24.88 7.96 -9.89
CA PHE A 415 -26.30 8.13 -10.20
C PHE A 415 -27.14 7.68 -9.00
N GLY A 416 -27.27 8.58 -8.04
CA GLY A 416 -27.92 8.33 -6.76
C GLY A 416 -27.30 7.12 -6.08
N LYS A 417 -28.14 6.17 -5.66
CA LYS A 417 -27.73 4.90 -5.06
C LYS A 417 -27.69 3.73 -6.04
N ARG A 418 -27.97 3.95 -7.34
CA ARG A 418 -28.28 2.87 -8.29
C ARG A 418 -27.08 2.43 -9.13
N ALA A 419 -26.30 3.39 -9.61
CA ALA A 419 -25.18 3.08 -10.49
C ALA A 419 -24.00 4.03 -10.24
N VAL A 420 -22.80 3.53 -10.48
CA VAL A 420 -21.54 4.27 -10.41
C VAL A 420 -20.74 3.95 -11.67
N LEU A 421 -20.20 4.98 -12.32
CA LEU A 421 -19.21 4.86 -13.38
C LEU A 421 -17.88 5.40 -12.87
N ASP A 422 -16.92 4.52 -12.65
CA ASP A 422 -15.53 4.87 -12.34
C ASP A 422 -14.71 4.87 -13.64
N MET A 423 -13.84 5.86 -13.81
CA MET A 423 -12.88 5.94 -14.91
C MET A 423 -11.55 6.46 -14.39
N THR A 424 -10.44 5.79 -14.67
CA THR A 424 -9.11 6.26 -14.29
C THR A 424 -8.13 6.14 -15.43
N ALA A 425 -7.33 7.18 -15.66
CA ALA A 425 -6.23 7.20 -16.60
C ALA A 425 -4.94 7.57 -15.86
N ARG A 426 -3.89 6.78 -16.07
CA ARG A 426 -2.56 6.96 -15.50
C ARG A 426 -1.53 6.94 -16.62
N SER A 427 -0.55 7.82 -16.53
CA SER A 427 0.59 7.82 -17.45
C SER A 427 1.89 7.99 -16.68
N TYR A 428 2.88 7.20 -17.06
CA TYR A 428 4.23 7.21 -16.52
C TYR A 428 5.21 7.37 -17.68
N TYR A 429 6.25 8.17 -17.47
CA TYR A 429 7.40 8.26 -18.36
C TYR A 429 8.65 7.98 -17.54
N VAL A 430 9.14 6.73 -17.54
CA VAL A 430 10.40 6.38 -16.87
C VAL A 430 11.54 6.79 -17.81
N SER A 431 12.36 7.74 -17.36
CA SER A 431 13.41 8.36 -18.18
C SER A 431 14.79 7.75 -17.92
N ASP A 432 15.76 8.13 -18.76
CA ASP A 432 17.18 7.87 -18.57
C ASP A 432 17.84 8.81 -17.54
N VAL A 433 17.09 9.77 -16.98
CA VAL A 433 17.62 10.72 -16.00
C VAL A 433 17.65 10.08 -14.62
N ALA A 434 18.81 10.13 -13.96
CA ALA A 434 19.06 9.40 -12.71
C ALA A 434 18.75 7.90 -12.84
N SER A 435 19.00 7.33 -14.03
CA SER A 435 18.72 5.93 -14.36
C SER A 435 19.88 5.00 -13.98
N THR A 436 19.55 3.72 -13.82
CA THR A 436 20.51 2.61 -13.75
C THR A 436 21.15 2.29 -15.10
N GLU A 437 20.59 2.78 -16.21
CA GLU A 437 21.03 2.47 -17.56
C GLU A 437 21.29 3.74 -18.37
N ASP A 438 22.38 3.74 -19.12
CA ASP A 438 22.72 4.82 -20.04
C ASP A 438 21.88 4.66 -21.32
N ARG A 439 20.71 5.36 -21.37
CA ARG A 439 19.94 5.77 -22.57
C ARG A 439 18.57 5.06 -22.84
N GLY A 440 17.98 4.37 -21.87
CA GLY A 440 16.65 3.75 -21.98
C GLY A 440 15.49 4.67 -21.57
N SER A 441 14.31 4.54 -22.19
CA SER A 441 13.09 5.19 -21.70
C SER A 441 11.83 4.36 -21.94
N GLU A 442 10.87 4.50 -21.04
CA GLU A 442 9.59 3.81 -21.12
C GLU A 442 8.40 4.75 -20.92
N ARG A 443 7.45 4.70 -21.84
CA ARG A 443 6.14 5.34 -21.68
C ARG A 443 5.08 4.29 -21.42
N ILE A 444 4.43 4.41 -20.27
CA ILE A 444 3.38 3.51 -19.84
C ILE A 444 2.08 4.29 -19.68
N PHE A 445 0.99 3.71 -20.17
CA PHE A 445 -0.36 4.20 -19.99
C PHE A 445 -1.24 3.09 -19.42
N ARG A 446 -2.07 3.42 -18.43
CA ARG A 446 -3.09 2.52 -17.90
C ARG A 446 -4.42 3.25 -17.81
N GLY A 447 -5.43 2.72 -18.50
CA GLY A 447 -6.81 3.17 -18.46
C GLY A 447 -7.72 2.11 -17.85
N ASP A 448 -8.64 2.54 -16.98
CA ASP A 448 -9.67 1.70 -16.37
C ASP A 448 -11.03 2.38 -16.52
N ALA A 449 -12.06 1.62 -16.87
CA ALA A 449 -13.45 2.07 -16.85
C ALA A 449 -14.33 0.96 -16.27
N ALA A 450 -15.08 1.26 -15.20
CA ALA A 450 -15.92 0.31 -14.50
C ALA A 450 -17.34 0.86 -14.30
N LEU A 451 -18.34 0.15 -14.82
CA LEU A 451 -19.74 0.42 -14.56
C LEU A 451 -20.25 -0.55 -13.50
N THR A 452 -20.60 -0.03 -12.32
CA THR A 452 -21.20 -0.79 -11.23
C THR A 452 -22.69 -0.47 -11.13
N VAL A 453 -23.54 -1.50 -11.16
CA VAL A 453 -24.99 -1.38 -10.98
C VAL A 453 -25.40 -2.12 -9.70
N ARG A 454 -26.07 -1.42 -8.79
CA ARG A 454 -26.53 -1.96 -7.52
C ARG A 454 -27.74 -2.86 -7.72
N VAL A 455 -27.68 -4.05 -7.14
CA VAL A 455 -28.75 -5.04 -7.17
C VAL A 455 -29.63 -4.90 -5.95
N ARG A 456 -29.04 -5.00 -4.74
CA ARG A 456 -29.77 -4.88 -3.46
C ARG A 456 -28.82 -4.55 -2.33
N GLY A 457 -29.16 -3.56 -1.51
CA GLY A 457 -28.35 -3.19 -0.35
C GLY A 457 -26.88 -2.91 -0.74
N PRO A 458 -25.89 -3.54 -0.08
CA PRO A 458 -24.48 -3.39 -0.43
C PRO A 458 -24.05 -4.16 -1.70
N HIS A 459 -24.92 -4.99 -2.28
CA HIS A 459 -24.58 -5.90 -3.37
C HIS A 459 -24.79 -5.27 -4.74
N ALA A 460 -23.79 -5.39 -5.61
CA ALA A 460 -23.78 -4.85 -6.96
C ALA A 460 -23.05 -5.76 -7.96
N VAL A 461 -23.26 -5.52 -9.25
CA VAL A 461 -22.54 -6.17 -10.35
C VAL A 461 -21.73 -5.11 -11.09
N THR A 462 -20.49 -5.41 -11.43
CA THR A 462 -19.58 -4.52 -12.13
C THR A 462 -19.10 -5.14 -13.44
N LEU A 463 -19.17 -4.35 -14.51
CA LEU A 463 -18.48 -4.60 -15.76
C LEU A 463 -17.28 -3.65 -15.85
N ARG A 464 -16.07 -4.17 -15.99
CA ARG A 464 -14.83 -3.38 -16.04
C ARG A 464 -14.07 -3.65 -17.34
N TYR A 465 -13.53 -2.59 -17.93
CA TYR A 465 -12.56 -2.65 -19.03
C TYR A 465 -11.26 -1.98 -18.58
N ASN A 466 -10.15 -2.71 -18.69
CA ASN A 466 -8.81 -2.21 -18.42
C ASN A 466 -7.95 -2.29 -19.68
N GLU A 467 -7.16 -1.25 -19.91
CA GLU A 467 -6.17 -1.21 -20.99
C GLU A 467 -4.83 -0.69 -20.46
N SER A 468 -3.78 -1.48 -20.66
CA SER A 468 -2.42 -1.15 -20.25
C SER A 468 -1.51 -1.19 -21.48
N ARG A 469 -0.77 -0.11 -21.74
CA ARG A 469 0.15 0.02 -22.88
C ARG A 469 1.53 0.40 -22.38
N ARG A 470 2.56 -0.19 -22.98
CA ARG A 470 3.97 0.14 -22.77
C ARG A 470 4.64 0.35 -24.12
N ASN A 471 5.35 1.46 -24.24
CA ASN A 471 6.25 1.74 -25.36
C ASN A 471 7.64 1.98 -24.78
N ALA A 472 8.59 1.11 -25.12
CA ALA A 472 9.95 1.19 -24.63
C ALA A 472 10.92 1.46 -25.77
N ARG A 473 11.92 2.30 -25.48
CA ARG A 473 12.96 2.72 -26.43
C ARG A 473 14.31 2.61 -25.77
N TYR A 474 15.19 1.87 -26.41
CA TYR A 474 16.58 1.68 -25.98
C TYR A 474 17.49 1.75 -27.21
N PRO A 475 18.76 2.18 -27.08
CA PRO A 475 19.64 2.29 -28.24
C PRO A 475 20.11 0.93 -28.77
N ASP A 476 20.23 -0.05 -27.86
CA ASP A 476 20.93 -1.31 -28.11
C ASP A 476 19.98 -2.49 -28.36
N ILE A 477 18.66 -2.29 -28.19
CA ILE A 477 17.60 -3.26 -28.51
C ILE A 477 16.48 -2.59 -29.31
N ALA A 478 15.71 -3.37 -30.06
CA ALA A 478 14.59 -2.86 -30.82
C ALA A 478 13.52 -2.25 -29.91
N ASP A 479 12.90 -1.16 -30.36
CA ASP A 479 11.73 -0.57 -29.69
C ASP A 479 10.66 -1.65 -29.48
N THR A 480 10.09 -1.71 -28.28
CA THR A 480 9.05 -2.69 -27.95
C THR A 480 7.74 -1.97 -27.66
N GLN A 481 6.67 -2.39 -28.33
CA GLN A 481 5.31 -1.98 -28.00
C GLN A 481 4.53 -3.17 -27.46
N GLN A 482 3.91 -2.96 -26.29
CA GLN A 482 3.10 -3.98 -25.67
C GLN A 482 1.76 -3.40 -25.21
N THR A 483 0.68 -4.17 -25.36
CA THR A 483 -0.67 -3.77 -24.95
C THR A 483 -1.44 -4.97 -24.39
N VAL A 484 -2.03 -4.79 -23.21
CA VAL A 484 -3.03 -5.72 -22.64
C VAL A 484 -4.37 -5.03 -22.57
N LYS A 485 -5.41 -5.75 -22.99
CA LYS A 485 -6.81 -5.37 -22.78
C LYS A 485 -7.53 -6.46 -22.01
N THR A 486 -8.17 -6.07 -20.91
CA THR A 486 -8.89 -7.00 -20.02
C THR A 486 -10.34 -6.54 -19.86
N LEU A 487 -11.27 -7.48 -20.03
CA LEU A 487 -12.68 -7.30 -19.71
C LEU A 487 -13.01 -8.15 -18.48
N SER A 488 -13.60 -7.55 -17.45
CA SER A 488 -13.94 -8.23 -16.20
C SER A 488 -15.44 -8.17 -15.92
N LEU A 489 -15.99 -9.29 -15.43
CA LEU A 489 -17.32 -9.36 -14.82
C LEU A 489 -17.16 -9.68 -13.34
N LEU A 490 -17.59 -8.76 -12.48
CA LEU A 490 -17.27 -8.78 -11.06
C LEU A 490 -18.53 -8.64 -10.21
N TYR A 491 -18.62 -9.42 -9.14
CA TYR A 491 -19.51 -9.13 -8.02
C TYR A 491 -18.88 -8.04 -7.15
N THR A 492 -19.67 -7.09 -6.67
CA THR A 492 -19.19 -5.96 -5.85
C THR A 492 -19.98 -5.89 -4.54
N TYR A 493 -19.25 -5.77 -3.44
CA TYR A 493 -19.79 -5.55 -2.10
C TYR A 493 -19.30 -4.21 -1.55
N TYR A 494 -20.23 -3.30 -1.25
CA TYR A 494 -19.93 -2.00 -0.65
C TYR A 494 -19.86 -2.09 0.88
N PHE A 495 -18.79 -1.54 1.46
CA PHE A 495 -18.73 -1.32 2.90
C PHE A 495 -19.46 0.00 3.25
N GLY A 496 -20.25 0.02 4.32
CA GLY A 496 -21.03 1.19 4.72
C GLY A 496 -22.48 1.24 4.20
N GLY A 497 -22.99 0.11 3.67
CA GLY A 497 -24.40 -0.07 3.31
C GLY A 497 -24.78 0.59 1.99
N ASP A 498 -25.89 1.33 1.98
CA ASP A 498 -26.51 1.85 0.75
C ASP A 498 -25.92 3.18 0.26
N LYS A 499 -24.86 3.68 0.90
CA LYS A 499 -24.23 4.95 0.51
C LYS A 499 -23.54 4.77 -0.86
N SER A 500 -23.65 5.77 -1.72
CA SER A 500 -23.05 5.75 -3.07
C SER A 500 -21.62 6.28 -3.11
N GLY A 501 -21.12 6.80 -1.99
CA GLY A 501 -19.83 7.49 -1.91
C GLY A 501 -19.93 9.02 -2.04
N ALA A 502 -21.09 9.55 -2.46
CA ALA A 502 -21.31 10.99 -2.52
C ALA A 502 -21.40 11.58 -1.11
N VAL A 503 -20.64 12.64 -0.86
CA VAL A 503 -20.70 13.40 0.39
C VAL A 503 -21.84 14.40 0.31
N GLU A 504 -22.80 14.32 1.21
CA GLU A 504 -23.91 15.26 1.25
C GLU A 504 -23.60 16.41 2.22
N TRP A 505 -23.58 17.63 1.69
CA TRP A 505 -23.37 18.86 2.44
C TRP A 505 -24.46 19.90 2.19
N ARG A 506 -25.35 19.67 1.23
CA ARG A 506 -26.41 20.62 0.86
C ARG A 506 -27.50 20.68 1.92
N GLU A 507 -27.75 19.58 2.64
CA GLU A 507 -28.65 19.56 3.81
C GLU A 507 -28.14 20.40 4.99
N ALA A 508 -26.82 20.60 5.12
CA ALA A 508 -26.27 21.51 6.13
C ALA A 508 -26.44 23.00 5.73
N ALA A 509 -26.61 23.29 4.45
CA ALA A 509 -26.82 24.65 3.94
C ALA A 509 -28.26 25.15 4.12
N SER A 510 -29.25 24.26 4.24
CA SER A 510 -30.66 24.61 4.47
C SER A 510 -30.99 24.97 5.92
N LEU A 511 -30.07 24.76 6.86
CA LEU A 511 -30.20 25.12 8.28
C LEU A 511 -29.65 26.51 8.62
N ARG A 512 -29.48 27.43 7.66
CA ARG A 512 -29.21 28.83 8.01
C ARG A 512 -30.42 29.37 8.78
N PRO A 513 -30.25 29.95 9.98
CA PRO A 513 -31.35 30.64 10.63
C PRO A 513 -31.80 31.75 9.68
N LEU A 514 -33.10 31.78 9.39
CA LEU A 514 -33.76 32.92 8.77
C LEU A 514 -33.24 34.16 9.51
N LYS A 515 -32.49 35.02 8.81
CA LYS A 515 -32.21 36.36 9.32
C LYS A 515 -33.57 36.95 9.65
N ASP A 516 -33.76 37.32 10.91
CA ASP A 516 -34.87 38.15 11.35
C ASP A 516 -34.87 39.41 10.48
N SER A 517 -35.69 39.38 9.43
CA SER A 517 -36.23 40.57 8.83
C SER A 517 -37.37 41.01 9.73
N THR A 518 -37.06 41.86 10.69
CA THR A 518 -38.07 42.73 11.29
C THR A 518 -37.94 44.13 10.67
N PRO A 519 -39.08 44.81 10.49
CA PRO A 519 -39.31 45.82 9.43
C PRO A 519 -38.68 47.19 9.67
#